data_AF-A0A1V4WTP2-F1
#
_entry.id   AF-A0A1V4WTP2-F1
#
_cell.length_a   1.000
_cell.length_b   1.000
_cell.length_c   1.000
_cell.angle_alpha   90.00
_cell.angle_beta   90.00
_cell.angle_gamma   90.00
#
_symmetry.space_group_name_H-M   'P 1'
#
loop_
_entity.id
_entity.type
_entity.pdbx_description
1 polymer ?
#
loop_
_entity_poly.entity_id
_entity_poly.type
_entity_poly.pdbx_seq_one_letter_code
_entity_poly.pdbx_strand_id
1 'polypeptide(L)'
;MRLISAVSGVQIPAPPFFTRLKGARVNMRCETSRSGYCGKKTVFLTGVFLLAIAVLFVSGTFRPAGAAPEKKAKPAVEKDTGAVNDANLQASQKRVDELLKKNEYVTSLRTSLKINEYTREVLATVKVIKGYYEKAVNDPAVPTKDKEQLYLKLKGLNQLIPRYTTAYENSLYNLGYIYAKRNESERARKYLSEYLQTTPFSTSRDSKWMKAKTLLLELYSLEGEF
;
A
#
# COMPACT_ATOMS: atom_id res chain seq x y z
N MET A 1 -36.24 -22.50 8.72
CA MET A 1 -36.21 -21.68 7.49
C MET A 1 -34.85 -21.82 6.85
N ARG A 2 -34.81 -22.34 5.63
CA ARG A 2 -33.60 -22.46 4.80
C ARG A 2 -33.47 -21.17 3.99
N LEU A 3 -32.28 -20.58 3.99
CA LEU A 3 -31.83 -19.73 2.89
C LEU A 3 -30.58 -20.37 2.31
N ILE A 4 -30.77 -20.96 1.14
CA ILE A 4 -29.71 -21.40 0.26
C ILE A 4 -29.32 -20.18 -0.56
N SER A 5 -28.05 -19.81 -0.54
CA SER A 5 -27.43 -19.08 -1.64
C SER A 5 -26.08 -19.73 -1.93
N ALA A 6 -25.94 -20.14 -3.18
CA ALA A 6 -24.83 -20.87 -3.74
C ALA A 6 -23.71 -19.90 -4.13
N VAL A 7 -22.47 -20.25 -3.81
CA VAL A 7 -21.25 -20.11 -4.62
C VAL A 7 -20.06 -20.52 -3.73
N SER A 8 -19.47 -21.65 -4.09
CA SER A 8 -18.18 -22.20 -3.66
C SER A 8 -17.83 -22.17 -2.16
N GLY A 9 -18.32 -23.18 -1.43
CA GLY A 9 -17.71 -23.62 -0.17
C GLY A 9 -16.41 -24.38 -0.41
N VAL A 10 -15.32 -23.67 -0.73
CA VAL A 10 -13.97 -24.25 -0.71
C VAL A 10 -13.29 -23.85 0.58
N GLN A 11 -13.43 -24.70 1.60
CA GLN A 11 -12.58 -24.69 2.79
C GLN A 11 -11.17 -25.11 2.34
N ILE A 12 -10.19 -24.22 2.43
CA ILE A 12 -8.78 -24.56 2.17
C ILE A 12 -8.24 -25.24 3.44
N PRO A 13 -7.87 -26.53 3.42
CA PRO A 13 -7.15 -27.13 4.55
C PRO A 13 -5.71 -26.60 4.57
N ALA A 14 -5.25 -26.20 5.76
CA ALA A 14 -3.85 -25.88 6.01
C ALA A 14 -2.96 -27.13 5.74
N PRO A 15 -1.75 -26.97 5.16
CA PRO A 15 -0.87 -28.10 4.89
C PRO A 15 -0.36 -28.75 6.18
N PRO A 16 -0.36 -30.09 6.29
CA PRO A 16 0.10 -30.80 7.49
C PRO A 16 1.60 -31.09 7.40
N PHE A 17 2.47 -30.07 7.41
CA PHE A 17 3.92 -30.31 7.59
C PHE A 17 4.61 -29.13 8.28
N PHE A 18 4.39 -29.01 9.59
CA PHE A 18 5.34 -28.34 10.48
C PHE A 18 5.37 -29.06 11.84
N THR A 19 5.71 -30.35 11.80
CA THR A 19 6.18 -31.06 12.98
C THR A 19 7.71 -31.10 12.97
N ARG A 20 8.28 -30.31 13.89
CA ARG A 20 9.38 -30.74 14.77
C ARG A 20 10.73 -31.03 14.10
N LEU A 21 11.55 -29.99 13.95
CA LEU A 21 13.00 -30.11 14.17
C LEU A 21 13.37 -29.22 15.37
N LYS A 22 13.52 -29.89 16.52
CA LYS A 22 14.20 -29.37 17.71
C LYS A 22 15.69 -29.32 17.42
N GLY A 23 16.34 -28.21 17.80
CA GLY A 23 17.74 -28.24 18.22
C GLY A 23 18.76 -27.73 17.21
N ALA A 24 18.94 -26.41 17.16
CA ALA A 24 20.25 -25.81 16.95
C ALA A 24 20.26 -24.46 17.69
N ARG A 25 20.84 -24.45 18.90
CA ARG A 25 21.17 -23.22 19.63
C ARG A 25 22.32 -22.55 18.88
N VAL A 26 22.07 -21.43 18.23
CA VAL A 26 23.13 -20.49 17.88
C VAL A 26 23.06 -19.36 18.89
N ASN A 27 24.04 -19.35 19.80
CA ASN A 27 24.29 -18.31 20.78
C ASN A 27 24.53 -16.99 20.07
N MET A 28 23.59 -16.05 20.14
CA MET A 28 23.86 -14.64 19.85
C MET A 28 24.09 -13.93 21.18
N ARG A 29 25.38 -13.72 21.46
CA ARG A 29 25.90 -13.00 22.63
C ARG A 29 25.45 -11.54 22.53
N CYS A 30 24.56 -11.13 23.45
CA CYS A 30 24.32 -9.72 23.76
C CYS A 30 25.56 -9.16 24.45
N GLU A 31 26.28 -8.27 23.78
CA GLU A 31 27.24 -7.39 24.45
C GLU A 31 26.49 -6.18 25.02
N THR A 32 26.14 -6.30 26.30
CA THR A 32 25.95 -5.15 27.18
C THR A 32 27.21 -5.02 28.01
N SER A 33 27.91 -3.88 27.90
CA SER A 33 29.03 -3.59 28.79
C SER A 33 29.05 -2.13 29.21
N ARG A 34 28.79 -1.98 30.52
CA ARG A 34 29.40 -1.05 31.48
C ARG A 34 29.03 0.43 31.43
N SER A 35 27.98 0.69 32.21
CA SER A 35 27.97 1.66 33.30
C SER A 35 29.34 1.94 33.92
N GLY A 36 29.70 3.21 34.00
CA GLY A 36 30.75 3.76 34.85
C GLY A 36 30.29 5.10 35.42
N TYR A 37 29.93 5.13 36.70
CA TYR A 37 29.63 6.33 37.48
C TYR A 37 30.91 6.87 38.13
N CYS A 38 31.17 8.16 37.97
CA CYS A 38 31.90 9.04 38.90
C CYS A 38 31.63 10.47 38.38
N GLY A 39 30.85 11.37 38.98
CA GLY A 39 30.83 11.78 40.39
C GLY A 39 31.54 13.14 40.50
N LYS A 40 30.80 14.25 40.36
CA LYS A 40 30.89 15.49 41.19
C LYS A 40 30.11 16.69 40.59
N LYS A 41 29.13 17.14 41.39
CA LYS A 41 28.73 18.53 41.72
C LYS A 41 28.55 19.55 40.58
N THR A 42 27.31 20.01 40.39
CA THR A 42 26.92 21.41 40.64
C THR A 42 25.40 21.52 40.80
N VAL A 43 25.01 21.96 41.99
CA VAL A 43 23.71 22.54 42.33
C VAL A 43 23.65 23.92 41.66
N PHE A 44 22.49 24.29 41.09
CA PHE A 44 21.90 25.64 40.94
C PHE A 44 21.13 25.79 39.62
N LEU A 45 20.01 26.52 39.69
CA LEU A 45 19.08 26.92 38.63
C LEU A 45 17.94 25.93 38.25
N THR A 46 17.17 25.51 39.26
CA THR A 46 15.73 25.28 39.10
C THR A 46 14.98 26.38 39.85
N GLY A 47 14.49 27.40 39.12
CA GLY A 47 13.73 28.46 39.80
C GLY A 47 13.47 29.73 39.03
N VAL A 48 13.05 29.70 37.75
CA VAL A 48 12.48 30.89 37.09
C VAL A 48 11.32 30.57 36.11
N PHE A 49 11.14 29.33 35.64
CA PHE A 49 10.18 29.05 34.57
C PHE A 49 8.75 28.67 34.99
N LEU A 50 8.40 28.79 36.28
CA LEU A 50 7.04 28.50 36.81
C LEU A 50 6.19 29.76 37.05
N LEU A 51 6.66 30.95 36.66
CA LEU A 51 5.92 32.21 36.86
C LEU A 51 5.20 32.73 35.60
N ALA A 52 5.26 32.03 34.47
CA ALA A 52 4.69 32.47 33.19
C ALA A 52 3.29 31.90 32.88
N ILE A 53 2.73 31.02 33.73
CA ILE A 53 1.43 30.35 33.47
C ILE A 53 0.26 31.01 34.25
N ALA A 54 0.54 31.94 35.16
CA ALA A 54 -0.47 32.51 36.06
C ALA A 54 -1.11 33.85 35.60
N VAL A 55 -0.84 34.35 34.39
CA VAL A 55 -1.34 35.67 33.92
C VAL A 55 -2.33 35.58 32.73
N LEU A 56 -2.68 34.38 32.25
CA LEU A 56 -3.69 34.19 31.20
C LEU A 56 -5.07 33.73 31.71
N PHE A 57 -5.39 34.02 32.97
CA PHE A 57 -6.68 33.64 33.59
C PHE A 57 -7.61 34.82 33.94
N VAL A 58 -7.30 36.03 33.49
CA VAL A 58 -8.15 37.21 33.72
C VAL A 58 -8.26 38.02 32.44
N SER A 59 -9.14 37.60 31.53
CA SER A 59 -9.74 38.43 30.47
C SER A 59 -10.75 37.59 29.68
N GLY A 60 -12.05 37.86 29.84
CA GLY A 60 -13.03 37.46 28.84
C GLY A 60 -14.29 36.72 29.29
N THR A 61 -14.79 36.94 30.52
CA THR A 61 -16.22 36.75 30.79
C THR A 61 -17.00 37.92 30.17
N PHE A 62 -17.37 37.79 28.90
CA PHE A 62 -18.45 38.60 28.31
C PHE A 62 -19.27 37.72 27.37
N ARG A 63 -20.51 37.48 27.77
CA ARG A 63 -21.51 36.66 27.09
C ARG A 63 -22.67 37.58 26.70
N PRO A 64 -22.96 37.80 25.42
CA PRO A 64 -24.28 38.22 25.00
C PRO A 64 -25.07 37.02 24.46
N ALA A 65 -26.36 37.02 24.79
CA ALA A 65 -27.35 36.09 24.27
C ALA A 65 -27.75 36.46 22.83
N GLY A 66 -28.02 35.46 22.00
CA GLY A 66 -28.77 35.60 20.75
C GLY A 66 -28.05 35.10 19.51
N ALA A 67 -28.37 33.88 19.09
CA ALA A 67 -28.58 33.40 17.71
C ALA A 67 -28.40 31.88 17.66
N ALA A 68 -29.39 31.18 17.08
CA ALA A 68 -29.44 29.73 16.97
C ALA A 68 -28.19 29.15 16.28
N PRO A 69 -27.67 27.97 16.70
CA PRO A 69 -26.58 27.35 15.98
C PRO A 69 -27.12 26.77 14.67
N GLU A 70 -26.75 27.38 13.56
CA GLU A 70 -26.70 26.68 12.28
C GLU A 70 -25.95 25.37 12.48
N LYS A 71 -26.60 24.27 12.10
CA LYS A 71 -25.97 22.96 11.99
C LYS A 71 -24.83 23.05 10.98
N LYS A 72 -23.63 23.41 11.43
CA LYS A 72 -22.40 23.11 10.71
C LYS A 72 -22.37 21.62 10.50
N ALA A 73 -22.56 21.20 9.25
CA ALA A 73 -22.37 19.83 8.83
C ALA A 73 -20.99 19.40 9.31
N LYS A 74 -20.94 18.36 10.15
CA LYS A 74 -19.68 17.71 10.53
C LYS A 74 -18.93 17.38 9.24
N PRO A 75 -17.62 17.64 9.14
CA PRO A 75 -16.84 17.10 8.04
C PRO A 75 -17.08 15.60 8.01
N ALA A 76 -17.50 15.09 6.86
CA ALA A 76 -17.69 13.67 6.65
C ALA A 76 -16.37 13.00 7.06
N VAL A 77 -16.39 12.28 8.18
CA VAL A 77 -15.26 11.48 8.63
C VAL A 77 -14.97 10.54 7.47
N GLU A 78 -13.87 10.78 6.77
CA GLU A 78 -13.37 9.86 5.76
C GLU A 78 -13.16 8.54 6.48
N LYS A 79 -14.10 7.62 6.27
CA LYS A 79 -13.98 6.24 6.73
C LYS A 79 -12.67 5.74 6.13
N ASP A 80 -11.67 5.53 6.99
CA ASP A 80 -10.41 4.93 6.59
C ASP A 80 -10.78 3.63 5.91
N THR A 81 -10.54 3.58 4.60
CA THR A 81 -10.74 2.35 3.85
C THR A 81 -9.75 1.37 4.47
N GLY A 82 -10.26 0.35 5.15
CA GLY A 82 -9.43 -0.69 5.75
C GLY A 82 -8.47 -1.31 4.74
N ALA A 83 -7.70 -2.32 5.16
CA ALA A 83 -6.74 -2.96 4.28
C ALA A 83 -7.35 -3.34 2.90
N VAL A 84 -6.59 -3.08 1.83
CA VAL A 84 -6.99 -3.50 0.48
C VAL A 84 -6.85 -5.02 0.38
N ASN A 85 -7.85 -5.66 -0.22
CA ASN A 85 -7.92 -7.11 -0.41
C ASN A 85 -8.68 -7.45 -1.71
N ASP A 86 -8.80 -8.73 -2.06
CA ASP A 86 -9.44 -9.16 -3.32
C ASP A 86 -10.89 -8.66 -3.47
N ALA A 87 -11.65 -8.66 -2.37
CA ALA A 87 -13.06 -8.29 -2.36
C ALA A 87 -13.27 -6.78 -2.59
N ASN A 88 -12.34 -5.93 -2.17
CA ASN A 88 -12.48 -4.47 -2.26
C ASN A 88 -11.53 -3.80 -3.27
N LEU A 89 -10.65 -4.56 -3.95
CA LEU A 89 -9.65 -4.03 -4.88
C LEU A 89 -10.29 -3.16 -5.97
N GLN A 90 -11.31 -3.68 -6.66
CA GLN A 90 -11.97 -2.96 -7.74
C GLN A 90 -12.67 -1.68 -7.25
N ALA A 91 -13.33 -1.75 -6.09
CA ALA A 91 -13.97 -0.58 -5.48
C ALA A 91 -12.94 0.48 -5.08
N SER A 92 -11.79 0.05 -4.57
CA SER A 92 -10.68 0.95 -4.21
C SER A 92 -10.09 1.65 -5.44
N GLN A 93 -9.93 0.94 -6.56
CA GLN A 93 -9.49 1.52 -7.83
C GLN A 93 -10.48 2.58 -8.35
N LYS A 94 -11.77 2.25 -8.40
CA LYS A 94 -12.82 3.20 -8.81
C LYS A 94 -12.82 4.45 -7.92
N ARG A 95 -12.65 4.27 -6.61
CA ARG A 95 -12.55 5.38 -5.67
C ARG A 95 -11.33 6.26 -5.96
N VAL A 96 -10.18 5.69 -6.29
CA VAL A 96 -9.00 6.47 -6.72
C VAL A 96 -9.34 7.30 -7.96
N ASP A 97 -9.95 6.70 -8.97
CA ASP A 97 -10.31 7.42 -10.21
C ASP A 97 -11.29 8.58 -9.93
N GLU A 98 -12.27 8.39 -9.04
CA GLU A 98 -13.19 9.44 -8.60
C GLU A 98 -12.50 10.57 -7.84
N LEU A 99 -11.56 10.24 -6.94
CA LEU A 99 -10.78 11.22 -6.18
C LEU A 99 -9.85 12.02 -7.10
N LEU A 100 -9.22 11.36 -8.08
CA LEU A 100 -8.37 12.03 -9.05
C LEU A 100 -9.13 13.02 -9.93
N LYS A 101 -10.37 12.69 -10.34
CA LYS A 101 -11.25 13.63 -11.06
C LYS A 101 -11.61 14.87 -10.24
N LYS A 102 -11.59 14.77 -8.91
CA LYS A 102 -11.85 15.86 -7.97
C LYS A 102 -10.58 16.58 -7.50
N ASN A 103 -9.41 16.21 -8.03
CA ASN A 103 -8.10 16.69 -7.58
C ASN A 103 -7.80 16.42 -6.09
N GLU A 104 -8.42 15.38 -5.51
CA GLU A 104 -8.22 14.97 -4.12
C GLU A 104 -6.95 14.11 -3.98
N TYR A 105 -5.78 14.75 -4.11
CA TYR A 105 -4.49 14.06 -4.21
C TYR A 105 -4.01 13.39 -2.92
N VAL A 106 -4.42 13.88 -1.74
CA VAL A 106 -3.99 13.29 -0.45
C VAL A 106 -4.67 11.94 -0.23
N THR A 107 -6.00 11.88 -0.35
CA THR A 107 -6.76 10.65 -0.15
C THR A 107 -6.52 9.63 -1.26
N SER A 108 -6.41 10.09 -2.51
CA SER A 108 -6.07 9.21 -3.64
C SER A 108 -4.67 8.64 -3.50
N LEU A 109 -3.68 9.39 -2.98
CA LEU A 109 -2.34 8.87 -2.73
C LEU A 109 -2.37 7.71 -1.72
N ARG A 110 -3.01 7.92 -0.57
CA ARG A 110 -3.10 6.89 0.49
C ARG A 110 -3.71 5.60 -0.05
N THR A 111 -4.78 5.71 -0.82
CA THR A 111 -5.47 4.54 -1.38
C THR A 111 -4.63 3.87 -2.48
N SER A 112 -3.97 4.65 -3.35
CA SER A 112 -3.10 4.13 -4.41
C SER A 112 -1.90 3.37 -3.87
N LEU A 113 -1.30 3.83 -2.76
CA LEU A 113 -0.20 3.15 -2.08
C LEU A 113 -0.65 1.78 -1.54
N LYS A 114 -1.80 1.71 -0.87
CA LYS A 114 -2.36 0.45 -0.36
C LYS A 114 -2.65 -0.54 -1.51
N ILE A 115 -3.17 -0.07 -2.63
CA ILE A 115 -3.39 -0.90 -3.83
C ILE A 115 -2.06 -1.42 -4.39
N ASN A 116 -1.06 -0.54 -4.53
CA ASN A 116 0.25 -0.89 -5.07
C ASN A 116 0.95 -1.95 -4.21
N GLU A 117 0.98 -1.76 -2.89
CA GLU A 117 1.58 -2.70 -1.95
C GLU A 117 0.90 -4.07 -2.01
N TYR A 118 -0.43 -4.10 -1.89
CA TYR A 118 -1.20 -5.34 -1.95
C TYR A 118 -1.01 -6.08 -3.28
N THR A 119 -1.12 -5.38 -4.41
CA THR A 119 -1.00 -6.03 -5.73
C THR A 119 0.42 -6.52 -6.00
N ARG A 120 1.45 -5.78 -5.56
CA ARG A 120 2.86 -6.22 -5.64
C ARG A 120 3.09 -7.50 -4.85
N GLU A 121 2.59 -7.58 -3.62
CA GLU A 121 2.73 -8.76 -2.75
C GLU A 121 2.01 -9.99 -3.33
N VAL A 122 0.79 -9.80 -3.84
CA VAL A 122 0.04 -10.88 -4.50
C VAL A 122 0.79 -11.38 -5.72
N LEU A 123 1.28 -10.48 -6.59
CA LEU A 123 2.02 -10.87 -7.79
C LEU A 123 3.33 -11.60 -7.45
N ALA A 124 4.06 -11.15 -6.43
CA ALA A 124 5.27 -11.83 -5.96
C ALA A 124 4.96 -13.25 -5.45
N THR A 125 3.90 -13.38 -4.65
CA THR A 125 3.46 -14.67 -4.10
C THR A 125 3.02 -15.62 -5.21
N VAL A 126 2.19 -15.14 -6.13
CA VAL A 126 1.69 -15.93 -7.27
C VAL A 126 2.84 -16.38 -8.17
N LYS A 127 3.85 -15.53 -8.41
CA LYS A 127 5.04 -15.90 -9.18
C LYS A 127 5.80 -17.06 -8.54
N VAL A 128 5.98 -17.02 -7.22
CA VAL A 128 6.67 -18.09 -6.46
C VAL A 128 5.88 -19.39 -6.53
N ILE A 129 4.57 -19.34 -6.23
CA ILE A 129 3.70 -20.54 -6.26
C ILE A 129 3.64 -21.13 -7.66
N LYS A 130 3.46 -20.29 -8.69
CA LYS A 130 3.45 -20.71 -10.09
C LYS A 130 4.73 -21.45 -10.45
N GLY A 131 5.90 -20.92 -10.08
CA GLY A 131 7.18 -21.58 -10.30
C GLY A 131 7.30 -22.95 -9.63
N TYR A 132 6.75 -23.12 -8.42
CA TYR A 132 6.71 -24.44 -7.77
C TYR A 132 5.78 -25.42 -8.49
N TYR A 133 4.59 -24.98 -8.89
CA TYR A 133 3.65 -25.83 -9.60
C TYR A 133 4.15 -26.22 -10.99
N GLU A 134 4.80 -25.31 -11.72
CA GLU A 134 5.43 -25.60 -13.01
C GLU A 134 6.54 -26.64 -12.88
N LYS A 135 7.38 -26.54 -11.83
CA LYS A 135 8.40 -27.58 -11.55
C LYS A 135 7.76 -28.92 -11.24
N ALA A 136 6.76 -28.95 -10.35
CA ALA A 136 6.11 -30.19 -9.93
C ALA A 136 5.35 -30.88 -11.08
N VAL A 137 4.72 -30.12 -11.99
CA VAL A 137 3.97 -30.73 -13.10
C VAL A 137 4.89 -31.39 -14.13
N ASN A 138 6.11 -30.87 -14.28
CA ASN A 138 7.13 -31.38 -15.20
C ASN A 138 8.00 -32.49 -14.58
N ASP A 139 7.86 -32.77 -13.28
CA ASP A 139 8.61 -33.82 -12.60
C ASP A 139 8.06 -35.22 -12.97
N PRO A 140 8.87 -36.13 -13.52
CA PRO A 140 8.42 -37.49 -13.83
C PRO A 140 8.02 -38.29 -12.58
N ALA A 141 8.53 -37.95 -11.39
CA ALA A 141 8.21 -38.65 -10.15
C ALA A 141 6.80 -38.33 -9.60
N VAL A 142 6.15 -37.28 -10.11
CA VAL A 142 4.80 -36.89 -9.65
C VAL A 142 3.73 -37.74 -10.35
N PRO A 143 2.81 -38.39 -9.60
CA PRO A 143 1.72 -39.17 -10.18
C PRO A 143 0.82 -38.35 -11.12
N THR A 144 0.31 -38.97 -12.18
CA THR A 144 -0.55 -38.30 -13.18
C THR A 144 -1.76 -37.59 -12.55
N LYS A 145 -2.40 -38.22 -11.57
CA LYS A 145 -3.55 -37.63 -10.85
C LYS A 145 -3.19 -36.32 -10.14
N ASP A 146 -2.00 -36.23 -9.55
CA ASP A 146 -1.55 -35.03 -8.86
C ASP A 146 -1.16 -33.94 -9.87
N LYS A 147 -0.63 -34.33 -11.04
CA LYS A 147 -0.38 -33.42 -12.17
C LYS A 147 -1.67 -32.76 -12.66
N GLU A 148 -2.75 -33.51 -12.81
CA GLU A 148 -4.06 -32.95 -13.19
C GLU A 148 -4.54 -31.88 -12.20
N GLN A 149 -4.41 -32.13 -10.90
CA GLN A 149 -4.75 -31.13 -9.88
C GLN A 149 -3.84 -29.89 -9.96
N LEU A 150 -2.54 -30.08 -10.20
CA LEU A 150 -1.60 -28.98 -10.39
C LEU A 150 -1.92 -28.15 -11.63
N TYR A 151 -2.33 -28.77 -12.74
CA TYR A 151 -2.77 -28.06 -13.94
C TYR A 151 -4.00 -27.18 -13.68
N LEU A 152 -4.98 -27.66 -12.90
CA LEU A 152 -6.13 -26.86 -12.51
C LEU A 152 -5.73 -25.64 -11.66
N LYS A 153 -4.81 -25.83 -10.70
CA LYS A 153 -4.27 -24.73 -9.89
C LYS A 153 -3.49 -23.72 -10.74
N LEU A 154 -2.65 -24.19 -11.67
CA LEU A 154 -1.92 -23.36 -12.62
C LEU A 154 -2.85 -22.54 -13.51
N LYS A 155 -3.93 -23.15 -14.01
CA LYS A 155 -4.97 -22.45 -14.79
C LYS A 155 -5.59 -21.31 -13.96
N GLY A 156 -5.93 -21.56 -12.70
CA GLY A 156 -6.44 -20.52 -11.79
C GLY A 156 -5.44 -19.37 -11.59
N LEU A 157 -4.16 -19.68 -11.36
CA LEU A 157 -3.12 -18.65 -11.26
C LEU A 157 -2.97 -17.83 -12.54
N ASN A 158 -2.99 -18.48 -13.71
CA ASN A 158 -2.88 -17.79 -15.01
C ASN A 158 -4.06 -16.86 -15.30
N GLN A 159 -5.24 -17.13 -14.73
CA GLN A 159 -6.38 -16.22 -14.78
C GLN A 159 -6.25 -15.06 -13.79
N LEU A 160 -5.60 -15.30 -12.64
CA LEU A 160 -5.42 -14.30 -11.59
C LEU A 160 -4.37 -13.25 -11.96
N ILE A 161 -3.25 -13.67 -12.57
CA ILE A 161 -2.11 -12.80 -12.88
C ILE A 161 -2.54 -11.54 -13.65
N PRO A 162 -3.26 -11.60 -14.79
CA PRO A 162 -3.62 -10.41 -15.55
C PRO A 162 -4.47 -9.40 -14.76
N ARG A 163 -5.36 -9.87 -13.88
CA ARG A 163 -6.21 -9.02 -13.03
C ARG A 163 -5.35 -8.17 -12.09
N TYR A 164 -4.39 -8.80 -11.42
CA TYR A 164 -3.50 -8.15 -10.47
C TYR A 164 -2.42 -7.32 -11.16
N THR A 165 -1.90 -7.77 -12.30
CA THR A 165 -0.97 -7.00 -13.14
C THR A 165 -1.59 -5.68 -13.58
N THR A 166 -2.80 -5.72 -14.15
CA THR A 166 -3.52 -4.49 -14.56
C THR A 166 -3.72 -3.54 -13.38
N ALA A 167 -4.03 -4.08 -12.20
CA ALA A 167 -4.22 -3.27 -11.00
C ALA A 167 -2.92 -2.63 -10.50
N TYR A 168 -1.82 -3.39 -10.53
CA TYR A 168 -0.49 -2.93 -10.20
C TYR A 168 -0.03 -1.81 -11.13
N GLU A 169 -0.10 -2.03 -12.44
CA GLU A 169 0.28 -1.05 -13.46
C GLU A 169 -0.53 0.25 -13.32
N ASN A 170 -1.84 0.15 -13.14
CA ASN A 170 -2.69 1.32 -12.90
C ASN A 170 -2.28 2.07 -11.63
N SER A 171 -1.92 1.35 -10.57
CA SER A 171 -1.45 1.98 -9.33
C SER A 171 -0.12 2.73 -9.52
N LEU A 172 0.83 2.17 -10.29
CA LEU A 172 2.10 2.83 -10.60
C LEU A 172 1.88 4.14 -11.37
N TYR A 173 1.07 4.09 -12.43
CA TYR A 173 0.72 5.29 -13.19
C TYR A 173 0.07 6.36 -12.31
N ASN A 174 -0.93 5.96 -11.51
CA ASN A 174 -1.65 6.88 -10.63
C ASN A 174 -0.72 7.49 -9.57
N LEU A 175 0.17 6.70 -8.96
CA LEU A 175 1.18 7.20 -8.02
C LEU A 175 2.12 8.21 -8.67
N GLY A 176 2.64 7.89 -9.85
CA GLY A 176 3.49 8.80 -10.63
C GLY A 176 2.79 10.13 -10.91
N TYR A 177 1.55 10.06 -11.40
CA TYR A 177 0.72 11.24 -11.66
C TYR A 177 0.44 12.07 -10.40
N ILE A 178 0.05 11.43 -9.29
CA ILE A 178 -0.26 12.12 -8.03
C ILE A 178 0.97 12.84 -7.48
N TYR A 179 2.14 12.18 -7.48
CA TYR A 179 3.36 12.82 -7.01
C TYR A 179 3.79 13.98 -7.90
N ALA A 180 3.61 13.87 -9.22
CA ALA A 180 3.87 14.97 -10.15
C ALA A 180 2.98 16.19 -9.83
N LYS A 181 1.67 15.98 -9.63
CA LYS A 181 0.73 17.05 -9.25
C LYS A 181 1.00 17.67 -7.88
N ARG A 182 1.74 16.97 -7.03
CA ARG A 182 2.18 17.46 -5.71
C ARG A 182 3.58 18.08 -5.74
N ASN A 183 4.19 18.26 -6.92
CA ASN A 183 5.57 18.73 -7.09
C ASN A 183 6.62 17.86 -6.38
N GLU A 184 6.35 16.57 -6.21
CA GLU A 184 7.28 15.60 -5.62
C GLU A 184 8.02 14.84 -6.75
N SER A 185 8.84 15.56 -7.53
CA SER A 185 9.39 15.08 -8.80
C SER A 185 10.24 13.82 -8.70
N GLU A 186 11.01 13.61 -7.63
CA GLU A 186 11.78 12.38 -7.41
C GLU A 186 10.88 11.13 -7.34
N ARG A 187 9.81 11.22 -6.54
CA ARG A 187 8.87 10.10 -6.38
C ARG A 187 8.05 9.90 -7.64
N ALA A 188 7.65 10.98 -8.30
CA ALA A 188 6.94 10.92 -9.57
C ALA A 188 7.77 10.18 -10.63
N ARG A 189 9.05 10.57 -10.79
CA ARG A 189 9.99 9.91 -11.70
C ARG A 189 10.11 8.43 -11.40
N LYS A 190 10.32 8.05 -10.13
CA LYS A 190 10.40 6.64 -9.72
C LYS A 190 9.21 5.81 -10.22
N TYR A 191 7.98 6.23 -9.89
CA TYR A 191 6.79 5.45 -10.23
C TYR A 191 6.46 5.45 -11.73
N LEU A 192 6.70 6.56 -12.42
CA LEU A 192 6.50 6.64 -13.88
C LEU A 192 7.51 5.79 -14.64
N SER A 193 8.79 5.81 -14.24
CA SER A 193 9.81 4.93 -14.83
C SER A 193 9.47 3.46 -14.61
N GLU A 194 9.05 3.09 -13.40
CA GLU A 194 8.62 1.73 -13.10
C GLU A 194 7.39 1.32 -13.92
N TYR A 195 6.41 2.22 -14.10
CA TYR A 195 5.26 1.99 -14.97
C TYR A 195 5.68 1.71 -16.42
N LEU A 196 6.60 2.51 -16.98
CA LEU A 196 7.07 2.36 -18.36
C LEU A 196 7.91 1.09 -18.57
N GLN A 197 8.60 0.61 -17.53
CA GLN A 197 9.36 -0.65 -17.57
C GLN A 197 8.48 -1.90 -17.43
N THR A 198 7.32 -1.76 -16.78
CA THR A 198 6.42 -2.89 -16.49
C THR A 198 5.33 -3.07 -17.55
N THR A 199 4.93 -1.99 -18.22
CA THR A 199 3.89 -2.01 -19.24
C THR A 199 4.45 -2.13 -20.67
N PRO A 200 3.76 -2.85 -21.57
CA PRO A 200 4.14 -2.89 -22.97
C PRO A 200 3.98 -1.52 -23.62
N PHE A 201 4.89 -1.20 -24.54
CA PHE A 201 4.83 0.02 -25.34
C PHE A 201 3.51 0.12 -26.13
N SER A 202 2.98 1.33 -26.24
CA SER A 202 1.78 1.64 -27.02
C SER A 202 2.02 2.87 -27.89
N THR A 203 1.71 2.77 -29.18
CA THR A 203 1.80 3.86 -30.16
C THR A 203 0.64 4.86 -30.09
N SER A 204 -0.44 4.52 -29.38
CA SER A 204 -1.60 5.42 -29.26
C SER A 204 -1.26 6.64 -28.40
N ARG A 205 -1.49 7.85 -28.95
CA ARG A 205 -1.21 9.13 -28.26
C ARG A 205 -1.97 9.27 -26.95
N ASP A 206 -3.20 8.75 -26.89
CA ASP A 206 -4.06 8.84 -25.70
C ASP A 206 -3.80 7.74 -24.66
N SER A 207 -2.87 6.81 -24.95
CA SER A 207 -2.52 5.73 -24.05
C SER A 207 -1.86 6.25 -22.77
N LYS A 208 -2.04 5.51 -21.68
CA LYS A 208 -1.35 5.79 -20.41
C LYS A 208 0.17 5.72 -20.56
N TRP A 209 0.69 4.86 -21.45
CA TRP A 209 2.12 4.77 -21.76
C TRP A 209 2.66 6.10 -22.31
N MET A 210 2.01 6.66 -23.34
CA MET A 210 2.43 7.95 -23.91
C MET A 210 2.30 9.09 -22.90
N LYS A 211 1.21 9.12 -22.12
CA LYS A 211 1.02 10.12 -21.06
C LYS A 211 2.09 10.03 -19.97
N ALA A 212 2.46 8.82 -19.56
CA ALA A 212 3.52 8.60 -18.58
C ALA A 212 4.89 9.02 -19.12
N LYS A 213 5.20 8.69 -20.38
CA LYS A 213 6.43 9.15 -21.05
C LYS A 213 6.49 10.68 -21.07
N THR A 214 5.45 11.35 -21.56
CA THR A 214 5.43 12.82 -21.64
C THR A 214 5.59 13.45 -20.27
N LEU A 215 4.84 12.99 -19.26
CA LEU A 215 4.97 13.50 -17.90
C LEU A 215 6.37 13.25 -17.32
N LEU A 216 7.00 12.13 -17.66
CA LEU A 216 8.36 11.84 -17.22
C LEU A 216 9.38 12.81 -17.85
N LEU A 217 9.24 13.12 -19.14
CA LEU A 217 10.10 14.08 -19.85
C LEU A 217 9.94 15.50 -19.31
N GLU A 218 8.71 15.93 -19.02
CA GLU A 218 8.40 17.20 -18.35
C GLU A 218 9.14 17.31 -17.00
N LEU A 219 9.10 16.24 -16.19
CA LEU A 219 9.78 16.19 -14.89
C LEU A 219 11.32 16.22 -14.99
N TYR A 220 11.90 15.86 -16.14
CA TYR A 220 13.32 16.02 -16.43
C TYR A 220 13.65 17.33 -17.14
N SER A 221 12.65 18.15 -17.46
CA SER A 221 12.79 19.37 -18.28
C SER A 221 13.38 19.09 -19.67
N LEU A 222 13.02 17.94 -20.26
CA LEU A 222 13.45 17.49 -21.60
C LEU A 222 12.34 17.65 -22.65
N GLU A 223 11.44 18.61 -22.47
CA GLU A 223 10.35 18.85 -23.40
C GLU A 223 10.90 19.36 -24.75
N GLY A 224 10.54 18.69 -25.85
CA GLY A 224 10.91 19.10 -27.22
C GLY A 224 12.14 18.41 -27.81
N GLU A 225 12.81 17.52 -27.10
CA GLU A 225 14.02 16.82 -27.60
C GLU A 225 13.75 15.56 -28.44
N PHE A 226 12.48 15.17 -28.69
CA PHE A 226 12.14 13.88 -29.32
C PHE A 226 10.85 13.91 -30.16
#